data_AF-B5IA98-F1
#
_entry.id   AF-B5IA98-F1
#
_cell.length_a   1.000
_cell.length_b   1.000
_cell.length_c   1.000
_cell.angle_alpha   90.00
_cell.angle_beta   90.00
_cell.angle_gamma   90.00
#
_symmetry.space_group_name_H-M   'P 1'
#
loop_
_entity.id
_entity.type
_entity.pdbx_description
1 polymer ?
#
loop_
_entity_poly.entity_id
_entity_poly.type
_entity_poly.pdbx_seq_one_letter_code
_entity_poly.pdbx_strand_id
1 'polypeptide(L)'
;MDRKYIYSGIVSPIIGFIFIGIAIYLNSSWWRLTDNAISDLGNIYHPWVNYPWVLSTGLIIAGAGMTYFTIGLIKEFSGIIKAGLYVLLLGMISLFLIGTFPEGTPPHWYVSWSFFLLSSFGILITGIGFLWKHRGMGIFSILLFSIGWAIAIWALNKFKGVAIAEFTGAFTLFIWVYTLIWWITHIEKL
;
A
#
# COMPACT_ATOMS: atom_id res chain seq x y z
N MET A 1 -5.37 -2.95 -21.02
CA MET A 1 -5.98 -2.22 -19.88
C MET A 1 -6.50 -0.85 -20.28
N ASP A 2 -7.75 -0.55 -19.93
CA ASP A 2 -8.35 0.78 -20.13
C ASP A 2 -7.58 1.87 -19.39
N ARG A 3 -7.43 3.06 -20.02
CA ARG A 3 -6.71 4.21 -19.45
C ARG A 3 -7.23 4.65 -18.08
N LYS A 4 -8.55 4.51 -17.84
CA LYS A 4 -9.18 4.87 -16.55
C LYS A 4 -8.61 4.11 -15.36
N TYR A 5 -8.29 2.82 -15.53
CA TYR A 5 -7.68 2.02 -14.47
C TYR A 5 -6.24 2.49 -14.21
N ILE A 6 -5.47 2.72 -15.29
CA ILE A 6 -4.10 3.22 -15.20
C ILE A 6 -4.05 4.55 -14.45
N TYR A 7 -4.89 5.52 -14.82
CA TYR A 7 -4.93 6.82 -14.14
C TYR A 7 -5.28 6.68 -12.66
N SER A 8 -6.20 5.78 -12.32
CA SER A 8 -6.51 5.50 -10.92
C SER A 8 -5.30 4.92 -10.17
N GLY A 9 -4.56 3.98 -10.77
CA GLY A 9 -3.34 3.42 -10.18
C GLY A 9 -2.20 4.44 -10.02
N ILE A 10 -2.15 5.47 -10.87
CA ILE A 10 -1.18 6.58 -10.75
C ILE A 10 -1.61 7.56 -9.64
N VAL A 11 -2.85 8.04 -9.69
CA VAL A 11 -3.32 9.13 -8.83
C VAL A 11 -3.52 8.68 -7.38
N SER A 12 -4.00 7.46 -7.16
CA SER A 12 -4.39 7.01 -5.81
C SER A 12 -3.23 6.95 -4.82
N PRO A 13 -2.05 6.41 -5.14
CA PRO A 13 -0.91 6.46 -4.24
C PRO A 13 -0.41 7.88 -3.96
N ILE A 14 -0.46 8.78 -4.96
CA ILE A 14 -0.08 10.19 -4.78
C ILE A 14 -1.00 10.84 -3.74
N ILE A 15 -2.31 10.63 -3.84
CA ILE A 15 -3.27 11.12 -2.85
C ILE A 15 -2.92 10.58 -1.46
N GLY A 16 -2.66 9.27 -1.34
CA GLY A 16 -2.29 8.66 -0.06
C GLY A 16 -1.07 9.34 0.58
N PHE A 17 0.03 9.50 -0.16
CA PHE A 17 1.24 10.14 0.36
C PHE A 17 1.07 11.63 0.65
N ILE A 18 0.29 12.37 -0.15
CA ILE A 18 -0.01 13.78 0.12
C ILE A 18 -0.73 13.91 1.47
N PHE A 19 -1.76 13.10 1.71
CA PHE A 19 -2.52 13.18 2.96
C PHE A 19 -1.73 12.69 4.17
N ILE A 20 -0.86 11.67 4.01
CA ILE A 20 0.12 11.29 5.04
C ILE A 20 1.03 12.48 5.37
N GLY A 21 1.59 13.15 4.35
CA GLY A 21 2.45 14.32 4.54
C GLY A 21 1.76 15.48 5.24
N ILE A 22 0.51 15.77 4.86
CA ILE A 22 -0.31 16.81 5.52
C ILE A 22 -0.57 16.42 6.98
N ALA A 23 -0.95 15.16 7.26
CA ALA A 23 -1.21 14.70 8.62
C ALA A 23 0.06 14.80 9.51
N ILE A 24 1.23 14.44 8.98
CA ILE A 24 2.52 14.62 9.66
C ILE A 24 2.78 16.10 9.93
N TYR A 25 2.59 16.97 8.94
CA TYR A 25 2.81 18.41 9.09
C TYR A 25 1.96 19.01 10.21
N LEU A 26 0.67 18.67 10.25
CA LEU A 26 -0.28 19.12 11.28
C LEU A 26 0.03 18.61 12.69
N ASN A 27 0.80 17.52 12.79
CA ASN A 27 1.15 16.87 14.05
C ASN A 27 2.66 16.90 14.34
N SER A 28 3.40 17.78 13.65
CA SER A 28 4.87 17.86 13.71
C SER A 28 5.42 18.24 15.08
N SER A 29 4.60 18.80 15.97
CA SER A 29 4.99 19.12 17.36
C SER A 29 5.36 17.87 18.16
N TRP A 30 4.65 16.75 17.96
CA TRP A 30 4.84 15.52 18.74
C TRP A 30 5.21 14.30 17.90
N TRP A 31 4.75 14.21 16.65
CA TRP A 31 4.97 13.02 15.83
C TRP A 31 6.44 12.91 15.40
N ARG A 32 7.04 11.73 15.57
CA ARG A 32 8.41 11.42 15.17
C ARG A 32 8.45 10.10 14.42
N LEU A 33 9.17 10.10 13.29
CA LEU A 33 9.31 8.93 12.42
C LEU A 33 9.83 7.67 13.14
N THR A 34 10.68 7.83 14.16
CA THR A 34 11.29 6.72 14.91
C THR A 34 10.48 6.27 16.12
N ASP A 35 9.51 7.06 16.57
CA ASP A 35 8.84 6.85 17.87
C ASP A 35 7.35 6.54 17.72
N ASN A 36 6.76 6.82 16.56
CA ASN A 36 5.34 6.71 16.29
C ASN A 36 5.01 5.74 15.15
N ALA A 37 3.71 5.41 15.02
CA ALA A 37 3.11 4.88 13.81
C ALA A 37 2.63 6.03 12.90
N ILE A 38 2.48 5.78 11.60
CA ILE A 38 1.67 6.64 10.71
C ILE A 38 0.22 6.60 11.19
N SER A 39 -0.29 5.43 11.59
CA SER A 39 -1.67 5.28 12.07
C SER A 39 -2.00 6.14 13.29
N ASP A 40 -1.01 6.45 14.15
CA ASP A 40 -1.16 7.37 15.30
C ASP A 40 -1.76 8.72 14.88
N LEU A 41 -1.43 9.19 13.67
CA LEU A 41 -1.93 10.47 13.12
C LEU A 41 -3.42 10.45 12.81
N GLY A 42 -4.02 9.27 12.69
CA GLY A 42 -5.45 9.06 12.50
C GLY A 42 -6.20 8.74 13.79
N ASN A 43 -5.55 8.72 14.96
CA ASN A 43 -6.20 8.30 16.20
C ASN A 43 -7.25 9.31 16.65
N ILE A 44 -8.51 8.86 16.73
CA ILE A 44 -9.67 9.71 17.03
C ILE A 44 -9.93 9.92 18.52
N TYR A 45 -9.26 9.16 19.39
CA TYR A 45 -9.47 9.20 20.84
C TYR A 45 -8.41 10.03 21.58
N HIS A 46 -7.31 10.36 20.91
CA HIS A 46 -6.24 11.16 21.48
C HIS A 46 -6.46 12.65 21.21
N PRO A 47 -6.70 13.47 22.26
CA PRO A 47 -7.07 14.88 22.10
C PRO A 47 -5.93 15.76 21.54
N TRP A 48 -4.68 15.28 21.57
CA TRP A 48 -3.53 15.98 21.01
C TRP A 48 -3.30 15.72 19.52
N VAL A 49 -4.09 14.83 18.91
CA VAL A 49 -4.01 14.55 17.47
C VAL A 49 -4.80 15.62 16.73
N ASN A 50 -4.09 16.44 15.96
CA ASN A 50 -4.69 17.50 15.15
C ASN A 50 -5.28 16.90 13.88
N TYR A 51 -6.59 17.11 13.69
CA TYR A 51 -7.34 16.73 12.48
C TYR A 51 -7.14 15.25 12.07
N PRO A 52 -7.46 14.26 12.93
CA PRO A 52 -7.22 12.84 12.65
C PRO A 52 -7.90 12.34 11.37
N TRP A 53 -9.01 12.96 10.99
CA TRP A 53 -9.77 12.65 9.76
C TRP A 53 -8.97 12.88 8.47
N VAL A 54 -7.89 13.67 8.50
CA VAL A 54 -7.04 13.93 7.32
C VAL A 54 -6.42 12.62 6.86
N LEU A 55 -5.74 11.87 7.74
CA LEU A 55 -5.16 10.58 7.37
C LEU A 55 -6.25 9.64 6.85
N SER A 56 -7.36 9.50 7.59
CA SER A 56 -8.47 8.63 7.22
C SER A 56 -9.02 8.90 5.82
N THR A 57 -9.23 10.18 5.49
CA THR A 57 -9.77 10.59 4.19
C THR A 57 -8.80 10.24 3.05
N GLY A 58 -7.51 10.49 3.26
CA GLY A 58 -6.46 10.11 2.32
C GLY A 58 -6.44 8.61 2.04
N LEU A 59 -6.49 7.79 3.10
CA LEU A 59 -6.48 6.33 3.00
C LEU A 59 -7.76 5.77 2.37
N ILE A 60 -8.93 6.34 2.65
CA ILE A 60 -10.20 5.98 2.01
C ILE A 60 -10.11 6.23 0.50
N ILE A 61 -9.70 7.43 0.07
CA ILE A 61 -9.63 7.78 -1.35
C ILE A 61 -8.56 6.92 -2.06
N ALA A 62 -7.38 6.79 -1.45
CA ALA A 62 -6.31 5.97 -2.00
C ALA A 62 -6.70 4.49 -2.10
N GLY A 63 -7.30 3.91 -1.06
CA GLY A 63 -7.77 2.54 -1.04
C GLY A 63 -8.88 2.26 -2.06
N ALA A 64 -9.85 3.16 -2.19
CA ALA A 64 -10.92 3.05 -3.19
C ALA A 64 -10.35 3.05 -4.62
N GLY A 65 -9.46 4.00 -4.93
CA GLY A 65 -8.85 4.07 -6.24
C GLY A 65 -7.91 2.89 -6.53
N MET A 66 -7.12 2.45 -5.56
CA MET A 66 -6.28 1.26 -5.71
C MET A 66 -7.09 -0.03 -5.87
N THR A 67 -8.25 -0.12 -5.23
CA THR A 67 -9.21 -1.21 -5.45
C THR A 67 -9.71 -1.19 -6.90
N TYR A 68 -10.10 -0.02 -7.41
CA TYR A 68 -10.55 0.15 -8.79
C TYR A 68 -9.45 -0.22 -9.80
N PHE A 69 -8.22 0.24 -9.58
CA PHE A 69 -7.06 -0.13 -10.40
C PHE A 69 -6.82 -1.64 -10.42
N THR A 70 -6.87 -2.29 -9.25
CA THR A 70 -6.61 -3.74 -9.14
C THR A 70 -7.69 -4.56 -9.85
N ILE A 71 -8.95 -4.12 -9.83
CA ILE A 71 -10.02 -4.72 -10.66
C ILE A 71 -9.67 -4.65 -12.15
N GLY A 72 -9.06 -3.55 -12.60
CA GLY A 72 -8.52 -3.43 -13.95
C GLY A 72 -7.49 -4.50 -14.26
N LEU A 73 -6.47 -4.66 -13.40
CA LEU A 73 -5.42 -5.68 -13.57
C LEU A 73 -5.99 -7.11 -13.63
N ILE A 74 -6.97 -7.44 -12.78
CA ILE A 74 -7.59 -8.78 -12.74
C ILE A 74 -8.26 -9.16 -14.07
N LYS A 75 -8.68 -8.18 -14.87
CA LYS A 75 -9.28 -8.42 -16.20
C LYS A 75 -8.23 -8.71 -17.27
N GLU A 76 -7.01 -8.22 -17.10
CA GLU A 76 -5.93 -8.34 -18.07
C GLU A 76 -5.17 -9.66 -17.91
N PHE A 77 -4.95 -10.09 -16.66
CA PHE A 77 -4.12 -11.24 -16.36
C PHE A 77 -4.93 -12.51 -16.05
N SER A 78 -4.27 -13.65 -16.18
CA SER A 78 -4.84 -14.98 -15.92
C SER A 78 -3.88 -15.86 -15.09
N GLY A 79 -4.36 -17.04 -14.66
CA GLY A 79 -3.55 -18.00 -13.89
C GLY A 79 -3.08 -17.47 -12.54
N ILE A 80 -1.85 -17.82 -12.15
CA ILE A 80 -1.25 -17.45 -10.86
C ILE A 80 -1.16 -15.93 -10.68
N ILE A 81 -0.89 -15.18 -11.75
CA ILE A 81 -0.85 -13.71 -11.74
C ILE A 81 -2.20 -13.17 -11.24
N LYS A 82 -3.30 -13.67 -11.80
CA LYS A 82 -4.67 -13.28 -11.40
C LYS A 82 -4.99 -13.68 -9.96
N ALA A 83 -4.54 -14.86 -9.52
CA ALA A 83 -4.72 -15.27 -8.12
C ALA A 83 -4.03 -14.30 -7.15
N GLY A 84 -2.78 -13.90 -7.43
CA GLY A 84 -2.08 -12.88 -6.63
C GLY A 84 -2.77 -11.52 -6.65
N LEU A 85 -3.35 -11.13 -7.79
CA LEU A 85 -4.12 -9.88 -7.90
C LEU A 85 -5.42 -9.90 -7.09
N TYR A 86 -6.07 -11.04 -6.90
CA TYR A 86 -7.21 -11.15 -5.97
C TYR A 86 -6.75 -10.99 -4.51
N VAL A 87 -5.59 -11.53 -4.14
CA VAL A 87 -5.01 -11.30 -2.81
C VAL A 87 -4.68 -9.82 -2.62
N LEU A 88 -4.06 -9.19 -3.63
CA LEU A 88 -3.79 -7.75 -3.63
C LEU A 88 -5.08 -6.92 -3.52
N LEU A 89 -6.17 -7.32 -4.21
CA LEU A 89 -7.47 -6.65 -4.14
C LEU A 89 -8.00 -6.61 -2.71
N LEU A 90 -7.92 -7.73 -1.99
CA LEU A 90 -8.30 -7.77 -0.58
C LEU A 90 -7.43 -6.83 0.27
N GLY A 91 -6.13 -6.74 -0.04
CA GLY A 91 -5.24 -5.75 0.57
C GLY A 91 -5.68 -4.30 0.29
N MET A 92 -6.08 -3.96 -0.94
CA MET A 92 -6.53 -2.60 -1.27
C MET A 92 -7.86 -2.25 -0.61
N ILE A 93 -8.74 -3.23 -0.45
CA ILE A 93 -9.96 -3.09 0.36
C ILE A 93 -9.58 -2.86 1.83
N SER A 94 -8.61 -3.60 2.37
CA SER A 94 -8.09 -3.34 3.72
C SER A 94 -7.54 -1.92 3.86
N LEU A 95 -6.82 -1.37 2.87
CA LEU A 95 -6.35 0.02 2.89
C LEU A 95 -7.51 1.03 3.02
N PHE A 96 -8.58 0.83 2.27
CA PHE A 96 -9.80 1.63 2.39
C PHE A 96 -10.39 1.52 3.81
N LEU A 97 -10.42 0.30 4.35
CA LEU A 97 -10.94 0.03 5.69
C LEU A 97 -10.06 0.59 6.80
N ILE A 98 -8.74 0.73 6.63
CA ILE A 98 -7.86 1.43 7.59
C ILE A 98 -8.33 2.88 7.78
N GLY A 99 -8.65 3.57 6.68
CA GLY A 99 -9.17 4.93 6.78
C GLY A 99 -10.57 4.99 7.39
N THR A 100 -11.41 3.97 7.13
CA THR A 100 -12.78 3.86 7.66
C THR A 100 -12.80 3.52 9.16
N PHE A 101 -11.86 2.67 9.60
CA PHE A 101 -11.67 2.24 10.98
C PHE A 101 -10.33 2.79 11.48
N PRO A 102 -10.28 4.09 11.84
CA PRO A 102 -9.04 4.74 12.27
C PRO A 102 -8.46 4.14 13.54
N GLU A 103 -7.21 4.48 13.82
CA GLU A 103 -6.46 4.08 15.02
C GLU A 103 -7.26 4.37 16.30
N GLY A 104 -7.14 3.47 17.27
CA GLY A 104 -7.95 3.46 18.49
C GLY A 104 -9.34 2.81 18.34
N THR A 105 -9.78 2.44 17.14
CA THR A 105 -10.96 1.57 16.97
C THR A 105 -10.57 0.09 16.99
N PRO A 106 -11.37 -0.82 17.58
CA PRO A 106 -11.04 -2.24 17.63
C PRO A 106 -10.75 -2.91 16.27
N PRO A 107 -11.44 -2.56 15.16
CA PRO A 107 -11.14 -3.16 13.85
C PRO A 107 -9.80 -2.75 13.25
N HIS A 108 -9.25 -1.58 13.64
CA HIS A 108 -8.07 -0.97 13.01
C HIS A 108 -6.89 -1.93 12.90
N TRP A 109 -6.57 -2.60 14.00
CA TRP A 109 -5.47 -3.56 14.06
C TRP A 109 -5.57 -4.64 12.99
N TYR A 110 -6.75 -5.25 12.85
CA TYR A 110 -6.97 -6.34 11.91
C TYR A 110 -6.89 -5.89 10.46
N VAL A 111 -7.49 -4.74 10.13
CA VAL A 111 -7.48 -4.22 8.76
C VAL A 111 -6.11 -3.68 8.37
N SER A 112 -5.34 -3.11 9.31
CA SER A 112 -3.97 -2.67 9.08
C SER A 112 -3.04 -3.84 8.78
N TRP A 113 -3.02 -4.88 9.62
CA TRP A 113 -2.24 -6.09 9.34
C TRP A 113 -2.67 -6.79 8.05
N SER A 114 -3.98 -6.86 7.79
CA SER A 114 -4.51 -7.43 6.55
C SER A 114 -3.98 -6.67 5.33
N PHE A 115 -3.96 -5.34 5.35
CA PHE A 115 -3.38 -4.55 4.26
C PHE A 115 -1.92 -4.92 4.01
N PHE A 116 -1.05 -4.88 5.04
CA PHE A 116 0.38 -5.15 4.85
C PHE A 116 0.66 -6.58 4.38
N LEU A 117 -0.02 -7.57 4.97
CA LEU A 117 0.14 -8.97 4.59
C LEU A 117 -0.41 -9.23 3.19
N LEU A 118 -1.67 -8.89 2.93
CA LEU A 118 -2.34 -9.21 1.66
C LEU A 118 -1.74 -8.43 0.49
N SER A 119 -1.35 -7.17 0.66
CA SER A 119 -0.69 -6.42 -0.41
C SER A 119 0.68 -7.02 -0.74
N SER A 120 1.48 -7.35 0.28
CA SER A 120 2.82 -7.93 0.08
C SER A 120 2.75 -9.34 -0.52
N PHE A 121 1.90 -10.21 0.01
CA PHE A 121 1.73 -11.56 -0.54
C PHE A 121 1.06 -11.53 -1.91
N GLY A 122 0.16 -10.58 -2.18
CA GLY A 122 -0.37 -10.32 -3.51
C GLY A 122 0.75 -10.04 -4.52
N ILE A 123 1.67 -9.12 -4.18
CA ILE A 123 2.87 -8.82 -4.98
C ILE A 123 3.74 -10.07 -5.19
N LEU A 124 4.00 -10.85 -4.13
CA LEU A 124 4.81 -12.07 -4.22
C LEU A 124 4.18 -13.10 -5.16
N ILE A 125 2.91 -13.43 -4.96
CA ILE A 125 2.18 -14.44 -5.76
C ILE A 125 2.10 -13.98 -7.22
N THR A 126 1.77 -12.71 -7.45
CA THR A 126 1.78 -12.12 -8.80
C THR A 126 3.17 -12.19 -9.44
N GLY A 127 4.22 -11.91 -8.67
CA GLY A 127 5.63 -12.04 -9.08
C GLY A 127 6.02 -13.46 -9.47
N ILE A 128 5.64 -14.45 -8.66
CA ILE A 128 5.81 -15.88 -9.00
C ILE A 128 5.12 -16.17 -10.33
N GLY A 129 3.86 -15.74 -10.48
CA GLY A 129 3.11 -15.85 -11.74
C GLY A 129 3.83 -15.26 -12.95
N PHE A 130 4.55 -14.15 -12.77
CA PHE A 130 5.33 -13.53 -13.84
C PHE A 130 6.61 -14.29 -14.22
N LEU A 131 7.16 -15.19 -13.37
CA LEU A 131 8.41 -15.90 -13.70
C LEU A 131 8.34 -16.73 -14.99
N TRP A 132 7.16 -17.26 -15.33
CA TRP A 132 6.99 -18.12 -16.50
C TRP A 132 6.95 -17.36 -17.84
N LYS A 133 6.33 -16.17 -17.87
CA LYS A 133 6.11 -15.41 -19.12
C LYS A 133 6.91 -14.10 -19.17
N HIS A 134 7.22 -13.53 -18.02
CA HIS A 134 7.77 -12.19 -17.87
C HIS A 134 8.83 -12.17 -16.76
N ARG A 135 9.90 -12.96 -16.95
CA ARG A 135 10.90 -13.27 -15.91
C ARG A 135 11.47 -12.03 -15.22
N GLY A 136 11.73 -10.94 -15.94
CA GLY A 136 12.22 -9.68 -15.37
C GLY A 136 11.26 -9.08 -14.33
N MET A 137 9.97 -8.95 -14.68
CA MET A 137 8.94 -8.43 -13.76
C MET A 137 8.71 -9.39 -12.58
N GLY A 138 8.81 -10.69 -12.81
CA GLY A 138 8.72 -11.71 -11.75
C GLY A 138 9.85 -11.61 -10.73
N ILE A 139 11.10 -11.58 -11.20
CA ILE A 139 12.29 -11.42 -10.34
C ILE A 139 12.20 -10.10 -9.58
N PHE A 140 11.86 -9.00 -10.25
CA PHE A 140 11.68 -7.69 -9.62
C PHE A 140 10.66 -7.75 -8.48
N SER A 141 9.48 -8.32 -8.72
CA SER A 141 8.41 -8.41 -7.72
C SER A 141 8.83 -9.23 -6.49
N ILE A 142 9.53 -10.35 -6.71
CA ILE A 142 10.01 -11.22 -5.62
C ILE A 142 11.11 -10.51 -4.80
N LEU A 143 12.08 -9.88 -5.48
CA LEU A 143 13.14 -9.14 -4.79
C LEU A 143 12.58 -7.96 -4.01
N LEU A 144 11.64 -7.22 -4.58
CA LEU A 144 11.00 -6.09 -3.93
C LEU A 144 10.23 -6.54 -2.68
N PHE A 145 9.50 -7.66 -2.74
CA PHE A 145 8.88 -8.29 -1.58
C PHE A 145 9.93 -8.64 -0.50
N SER A 146 10.99 -9.36 -0.87
CA SER A 146 12.01 -9.82 0.08
C SER A 146 12.75 -8.67 0.75
N ILE A 147 13.14 -7.65 -0.02
CA ILE A 147 13.82 -6.45 0.48
C ILE A 147 12.87 -5.63 1.37
N GLY A 148 11.62 -5.43 0.94
CA GLY A 148 10.61 -4.71 1.70
C GLY A 148 10.39 -5.34 3.09
N TRP A 149 10.22 -6.67 3.15
CA TRP A 149 10.09 -7.39 4.41
C TRP A 149 11.35 -7.33 5.27
N ALA A 150 12.54 -7.48 4.67
CA ALA A 150 13.80 -7.38 5.41
C ALA A 150 13.96 -6.01 6.07
N ILE A 151 13.66 -4.92 5.35
CA ILE A 151 13.70 -3.55 5.88
C ILE A 151 12.62 -3.35 6.94
N ALA A 152 11.40 -3.80 6.72
CA ALA A 152 10.31 -3.65 7.69
C ALA A 152 10.61 -4.38 9.00
N ILE A 153 11.07 -5.64 8.94
CA ILE A 153 11.47 -6.42 10.12
C ILE A 153 12.63 -5.74 10.84
N TRP A 154 13.65 -5.29 10.11
CA TRP A 154 14.75 -4.54 10.71
C TRP A 154 14.26 -3.28 11.43
N ALA A 155 13.38 -2.51 10.80
CA ALA A 155 12.84 -1.28 11.38
C ALA A 155 12.04 -1.54 12.66
N LEU A 156 11.18 -2.57 12.67
CA LEU A 156 10.41 -2.98 13.85
C LEU A 156 11.29 -3.39 15.03
N ASN A 157 12.49 -3.90 14.78
CA ASN A 157 13.44 -4.27 15.83
C ASN A 157 14.37 -3.12 16.25
N LYS A 158 14.49 -2.07 15.43
CA LYS A 158 15.46 -0.99 15.64
C LYS A 158 14.86 0.26 16.26
N PHE A 159 13.60 0.57 15.94
CA PHE A 159 12.94 1.79 16.33
C PHE A 159 11.79 1.51 17.31
N LYS A 160 11.43 2.52 18.10
CA LYS A 160 10.34 2.39 19.07
C LYS A 160 8.98 2.38 18.37
N GLY A 161 8.81 3.23 17.37
CA GLY A 161 7.63 3.33 16.53
C GLY A 161 7.68 2.39 15.33
N VAL A 162 6.53 2.22 14.69
CA VAL A 162 6.37 1.35 13.51
C VAL A 162 6.30 2.12 12.19
N ALA A 163 6.33 3.46 12.21
CA ALA A 163 6.14 4.27 11.00
C ALA A 163 7.13 3.95 9.88
N ILE A 164 8.39 3.62 10.18
CA ILE A 164 9.38 3.23 9.15
C ILE A 164 8.97 1.92 8.47
N ALA A 165 8.45 0.94 9.23
CA ALA A 165 7.94 -0.30 8.66
C ALA A 165 6.68 -0.05 7.81
N GLU A 166 5.77 0.82 8.26
CA GLU A 166 4.57 1.19 7.51
C GLU A 166 4.91 1.93 6.21
N PHE A 167 5.84 2.89 6.25
CA PHE A 167 6.37 3.55 5.06
C PHE A 167 7.02 2.55 4.12
N THR A 168 7.78 1.58 4.63
CA THR A 168 8.41 0.53 3.83
C THR A 168 7.35 -0.28 3.07
N GLY A 169 6.26 -0.67 3.73
CA GLY A 169 5.14 -1.34 3.08
C GLY A 169 4.46 -0.47 2.01
N ALA A 170 4.18 0.80 2.33
CA ALA A 170 3.56 1.74 1.39
C ALA A 170 4.44 2.01 0.15
N PHE A 171 5.74 2.23 0.35
CA PHE A 171 6.71 2.43 -0.74
C PHE A 171 6.88 1.15 -1.58
N THR A 172 6.92 -0.02 -0.95
CA THR A 172 6.98 -1.31 -1.66
C THR A 172 5.81 -1.46 -2.63
N LEU A 173 4.59 -1.21 -2.16
CA LEU A 173 3.40 -1.23 -3.01
C LEU A 173 3.47 -0.19 -4.13
N PHE A 174 3.85 1.05 -3.80
CA PHE A 174 3.94 2.14 -4.76
C PHE A 174 4.94 1.86 -5.88
N ILE A 175 6.16 1.47 -5.51
CA ILE A 175 7.23 1.12 -6.46
C ILE A 175 6.77 -0.01 -7.36
N TRP A 176 6.11 -1.03 -6.80
CA TRP A 176 5.58 -2.14 -7.58
C TRP A 176 4.52 -1.70 -8.58
N VAL A 177 3.51 -0.93 -8.14
CA VAL A 177 2.41 -0.43 -8.98
C VAL A 177 2.95 0.42 -10.12
N TYR A 178 3.87 1.34 -9.84
CA TYR A 178 4.39 2.26 -10.85
C TYR A 178 5.26 1.53 -11.87
N THR A 179 6.09 0.59 -11.41
CA THR A 179 6.89 -0.26 -12.29
C THR A 179 5.99 -1.13 -13.16
N LEU A 180 4.93 -1.72 -12.59
CA LEU A 180 3.97 -2.52 -13.34
C LEU A 180 3.23 -1.67 -14.40
N ILE A 181 2.76 -0.48 -14.04
CA ILE A 181 2.08 0.43 -14.99
C ILE A 181 3.04 0.80 -16.12
N TRP A 182 4.27 1.18 -15.80
CA TRP A 182 5.27 1.50 -16.81
C TRP A 182 5.54 0.30 -17.73
N TRP A 183 5.70 -0.90 -17.17
CA TRP A 183 5.95 -2.14 -17.89
C TRP A 183 4.79 -2.50 -18.85
N ILE A 184 3.53 -2.49 -18.38
CA ILE A 184 2.33 -2.74 -19.21
C ILE A 184 2.19 -1.71 -20.33
N THR A 185 2.59 -0.46 -20.08
CA THR A 185 2.40 0.62 -21.05
C THR A 185 3.51 0.73 -22.11
N HIS A 186 4.72 0.27 -21.81
CA HIS A 186 5.90 0.46 -22.67
C HIS A 186 6.56 -0.84 -23.16
N ILE A 187 6.51 -1.92 -22.39
CA ILE A 187 7.25 -3.16 -22.71
C ILE A 187 6.34 -4.25 -23.25
N GLU A 188 5.15 -4.45 -22.67
CA GLU A 188 4.22 -5.50 -23.12
C GLU A 188 3.61 -5.22 -24.52
N LYS A 189 3.66 -3.96 -24.98
CA LYS A 189 3.14 -3.56 -26.30
C LYS A 189 4.15 -3.70 -27.45
N LEU A 190 5.37 -4.17 -27.16
CA LEU A 190 6.42 -4.49 -28.13
C LEU A 190 6.46 -6.00 -28.36
#